data_AF-A0A961LIT1-F1
#
_entry.id   AF-A0A961LIT1-F1
#
_cell.length_a   1.000
_cell.length_b   1.000
_cell.length_c   1.000
_cell.angle_alpha   90.00
_cell.angle_beta   90.00
_cell.angle_gamma   90.00
#
_symmetry.space_group_name_H-M   'P 1'
#
loop_
_entity.id
_entity.type
_entity.pdbx_description
1 polymer ?
#
loop_
_entity_poly.entity_id
_entity_poly.type
_entity_poly.pdbx_seq_one_letter_code
_entity_poly.pdbx_strand_id
1 'polypeptide(L)'
;MTVIAAIEAITERIRERSAQSRGAYLARIDAAAQQGVHRSVLGCANLAHGFAACGIADKAALAGDTVPNLGIVTAYNDMLSAHQPFETYPALIRAAAREAGGVAQVAGAVPAMCDGVTQGQPGMELSLFSRDVIAMAAGIGLSHNMFDAAVFLGVCDKIVPGLVIAALTFGHIPAVFIPAGPMTSGLPN
;
A
#
# COMPACT_ATOMS: atom_id res chain seq x y z
N MET A 1 5.34 -37.57 -12.80
CA MET A 1 5.65 -36.13 -12.86
C MET A 1 5.98 -35.69 -11.44
N THR A 2 7.14 -35.07 -11.20
CA THR A 2 7.51 -34.60 -9.84
C THR A 2 6.68 -33.36 -9.49
N VAL A 3 6.55 -33.05 -8.19
CA VAL A 3 5.89 -31.82 -7.73
C VAL A 3 6.52 -30.58 -8.37
N ILE A 4 7.85 -30.56 -8.51
CA ILE A 4 8.59 -29.47 -9.14
C ILE A 4 8.20 -29.34 -10.62
N ALA A 5 8.19 -30.43 -11.39
CA ALA A 5 7.82 -30.40 -12.80
C ALA A 5 6.36 -29.94 -13.02
N ALA A 6 5.46 -30.29 -12.11
CA ALA A 6 4.08 -29.82 -12.17
C ALA A 6 3.97 -28.30 -11.89
N ILE A 7 4.72 -27.77 -10.92
CA ILE A 7 4.77 -26.34 -10.61
C ILE A 7 5.34 -25.55 -11.79
N GLU A 8 6.40 -26.04 -12.42
CA GLU A 8 7.00 -25.43 -13.62
C GLU A 8 5.99 -25.39 -14.76
N ALA A 9 5.31 -26.50 -15.05
CA ALA A 9 4.30 -26.55 -16.10
C ALA A 9 3.11 -25.59 -15.84
N ILE A 10 2.67 -25.48 -14.58
CA ILE A 10 1.63 -24.52 -14.19
C ILE A 10 2.13 -23.08 -14.37
N THR A 11 3.37 -22.80 -13.97
CA THR A 11 3.99 -21.49 -14.08
C THR A 11 4.09 -21.07 -15.55
N GLU A 12 4.60 -21.92 -16.43
CA GLU A 12 4.70 -21.62 -17.86
C GLU A 12 3.33 -21.39 -18.50
N ARG A 13 2.34 -22.24 -18.18
CA ARG A 13 0.97 -22.02 -18.65
C ARG A 13 0.38 -20.69 -18.20
N ILE A 14 0.67 -20.24 -16.96
CA ILE A 14 0.27 -18.92 -16.48
C ILE A 14 1.03 -17.82 -17.23
N ARG A 15 2.33 -17.99 -17.49
CA ARG A 15 3.15 -17.02 -18.23
C ARG A 15 2.67 -16.82 -19.66
N GLU A 16 2.36 -17.91 -20.36
CA GLU A 16 1.81 -17.93 -21.71
C GLU A 16 0.42 -17.29 -21.74
N ARG A 17 -0.51 -17.76 -20.90
CA ARG A 17 -1.88 -17.22 -20.82
C ARG A 17 -1.90 -15.72 -20.50
N SER A 18 -0.98 -15.24 -19.66
CA SER A 18 -0.92 -13.84 -19.26
C SER A 18 -0.06 -12.97 -20.16
N ALA A 19 0.58 -13.50 -21.21
CA ALA A 19 1.59 -12.77 -21.97
C ALA A 19 1.08 -11.42 -22.51
N GLN A 20 -0.11 -11.40 -23.12
CA GLN A 20 -0.70 -10.19 -23.67
C GLN A 20 -1.07 -9.16 -22.59
N SER A 21 -1.82 -9.58 -21.56
CA SER A 21 -2.29 -8.67 -20.49
C SER A 21 -1.14 -8.17 -19.62
N ARG A 22 -0.17 -9.04 -19.31
CA ARG A 22 1.07 -8.67 -18.61
C ARG A 22 1.90 -7.71 -19.45
N GLY A 23 2.04 -7.94 -20.74
CA GLY A 23 2.76 -7.04 -21.65
C GLY A 23 2.16 -5.64 -21.67
N ALA A 24 0.83 -5.53 -21.80
CA ALA A 24 0.13 -4.25 -21.75
C ALA A 24 0.29 -3.55 -20.39
N TYR A 25 0.24 -4.31 -19.29
CA TYR A 25 0.49 -3.79 -17.96
C TYR A 25 1.91 -3.23 -17.80
N LEU A 26 2.93 -4.01 -18.16
CA LEU A 26 4.33 -3.61 -18.03
C LEU A 26 4.63 -2.37 -18.88
N ALA A 27 4.14 -2.30 -20.12
CA ALA A 27 4.30 -1.12 -20.95
C ALA A 27 3.71 0.15 -20.31
N ARG A 28 2.55 0.02 -19.63
CA ARG A 28 1.94 1.13 -18.88
C ARG A 28 2.79 1.55 -17.69
N ILE A 29 3.34 0.59 -16.96
CA ILE A 29 4.21 0.85 -15.80
C ILE A 29 5.53 1.50 -16.24
N ASP A 30 6.16 0.99 -17.30
CA ASP A 30 7.39 1.56 -17.86
C ASP A 30 7.17 3.01 -18.33
N ALA A 31 6.04 3.28 -18.99
CA ALA A 31 5.66 4.64 -19.40
C ALA A 31 5.47 5.58 -18.20
N ALA A 32 4.84 5.11 -17.12
CA ALA A 32 4.68 5.89 -15.89
C ALA A 32 6.02 6.11 -15.18
N ALA A 33 6.89 5.11 -15.12
CA ALA A 33 8.23 5.22 -14.54
C ALA A 33 9.10 6.24 -15.29
N GLN A 34 8.99 6.32 -16.62
CA GLN A 34 9.67 7.32 -17.45
C GLN A 34 9.20 8.75 -17.18
N GLN A 35 7.93 8.94 -16.79
CA GLN A 35 7.43 10.24 -16.36
C GLN A 35 7.97 10.63 -14.98
N GLY A 36 8.38 9.64 -14.17
CA GLY A 36 8.97 9.81 -12.86
C GLY A 36 7.98 10.30 -11.81
N VAL A 37 8.30 10.06 -10.53
CA VAL A 37 7.65 10.78 -9.43
C VAL A 37 8.44 12.06 -9.21
N HIS A 38 8.19 13.05 -10.04
CA HIS A 38 8.88 14.33 -9.92
C HIS A 38 7.98 15.30 -9.15
N ARG A 39 8.23 15.44 -7.85
CA ARG A 39 7.62 16.50 -7.03
C ARG A 39 7.85 17.87 -7.66
N SER A 40 8.97 18.09 -8.34
CA SER A 40 9.24 19.30 -9.14
C SER A 40 8.26 19.61 -10.26
N VAL A 41 7.45 18.65 -10.75
CA VAL A 41 6.40 18.93 -11.75
C VAL A 41 5.14 19.49 -11.09
N LEU A 42 4.99 19.32 -9.78
CA LEU A 42 3.91 19.95 -9.02
C LEU A 42 4.21 21.44 -8.84
N GLY A 43 3.22 22.29 -9.09
CA GLY A 43 3.36 23.73 -8.84
C GLY A 43 3.64 23.99 -7.35
N CYS A 44 4.36 25.07 -7.04
CA CYS A 44 4.77 25.42 -5.68
C CYS A 44 3.61 25.43 -4.66
N ALA A 45 2.41 25.82 -5.10
CA ALA A 45 1.20 25.80 -4.27
C ALA A 45 0.76 24.36 -3.89
N ASN A 46 0.85 23.41 -4.83
CA ASN A 46 0.52 22.01 -4.57
C ASN A 46 1.50 21.39 -3.57
N LEU A 47 2.79 21.67 -3.76
CA LEU A 47 3.85 21.22 -2.84
C LEU A 47 3.64 21.78 -1.43
N ALA A 48 3.36 23.08 -1.32
CA ALA A 48 3.09 23.73 -0.04
C ALA A 48 1.96 23.04 0.73
N HIS A 49 0.88 22.63 0.06
CA HIS A 49 -0.22 21.88 0.69
C HIS A 49 0.22 20.48 1.12
N GLY A 50 0.95 19.77 0.27
CA GLY A 50 1.36 18.37 0.50
C GLY A 50 2.21 18.15 1.74
N PHE A 51 3.01 19.14 2.15
CA PHE A 51 3.85 19.07 3.36
C PHE A 51 3.53 20.15 4.41
N ALA A 52 2.43 20.89 4.28
CA ALA A 52 2.05 21.94 5.23
C ALA A 52 1.97 21.44 6.69
N ALA A 53 1.57 20.20 6.89
CA ALA A 53 1.45 19.59 8.21
C ALA A 53 2.76 18.94 8.72
N CYS A 54 3.80 18.85 7.89
CA CYS A 54 5.08 18.28 8.28
C CYS A 54 5.83 19.17 9.28
N GLY A 55 6.73 18.56 10.05
CA GLY A 55 7.67 19.30 10.90
C GLY A 55 8.61 20.17 10.08
N ILE A 56 9.27 21.15 10.72
CA ILE A 56 10.14 22.13 10.04
C ILE A 56 11.23 21.43 9.21
N ALA A 57 11.88 20.41 9.77
CA ALA A 57 12.92 19.64 9.08
C ALA A 57 12.37 18.88 7.86
N ASP A 58 11.27 18.15 8.04
CA ASP A 58 10.61 17.40 6.96
C ASP A 58 10.11 18.35 5.84
N LYS A 59 9.60 19.54 6.18
CA LYS A 59 9.22 20.58 5.19
C LYS A 59 10.40 21.05 4.37
N ALA A 60 11.52 21.37 5.03
CA ALA A 60 12.73 21.81 4.34
C ALA A 60 13.27 20.71 3.41
N ALA A 61 13.22 19.45 3.86
CA ALA A 61 13.60 18.29 3.06
C ALA A 61 12.68 18.07 1.83
N LEU A 62 11.36 18.18 2.03
CA LEU A 62 10.36 17.95 0.97
C LEU A 62 10.18 19.13 0.00
N ALA A 63 10.69 20.32 0.34
CA ALA A 63 10.64 21.50 -0.53
C ALA A 63 11.59 21.39 -1.75
N GLY A 64 12.57 20.48 -1.70
CA GLY A 64 13.41 20.11 -2.84
C GLY A 64 13.11 18.68 -3.34
N ASP A 65 13.74 18.30 -4.45
CA ASP A 65 13.58 16.98 -5.09
C ASP A 65 14.52 15.90 -4.53
N THR A 66 15.37 16.23 -3.54
CA THR A 66 16.51 15.38 -3.16
C THR A 66 16.22 14.32 -2.12
N VAL A 67 15.08 14.38 -1.43
CA VAL A 67 14.76 13.52 -0.29
C VAL A 67 13.52 12.68 -0.57
N PRO A 68 13.59 11.34 -0.68
CA PRO A 68 12.44 10.48 -0.96
C PRO A 68 11.31 10.63 0.06
N ASN A 69 10.07 10.61 -0.42
CA ASN A 69 8.86 10.66 0.40
C ASN A 69 8.10 9.34 0.33
N LEU A 70 8.00 8.64 1.46
CA LEU A 70 7.33 7.36 1.60
C LEU A 70 5.85 7.56 1.97
N GLY A 71 4.94 7.11 1.11
CA GLY A 71 3.51 7.10 1.39
C GLY A 71 3.12 5.91 2.29
N ILE A 72 2.31 6.16 3.31
CA ILE A 72 1.76 5.11 4.19
C ILE A 72 0.26 5.01 3.92
N VAL A 73 -0.21 3.84 3.46
CA VAL A 73 -1.63 3.51 3.40
C VAL A 73 -1.94 2.55 4.54
N THR A 74 -2.86 2.93 5.43
CA THR A 74 -3.18 2.14 6.63
C THR A 74 -4.62 1.64 6.67
N ALA A 75 -4.80 0.37 7.02
CA ALA A 75 -6.11 -0.23 7.31
C ALA A 75 -6.38 -0.25 8.84
N TYR A 76 -6.05 0.84 9.53
CA TYR A 76 -6.20 0.96 10.97
C TYR A 76 -7.67 1.08 11.40
N ASN A 77 -8.01 0.31 12.42
CA ASN A 77 -9.08 0.62 13.37
C ASN A 77 -8.70 0.04 14.74
N ASP A 78 -9.25 0.60 15.80
CA ASP A 78 -9.04 0.16 17.19
C ASP A 78 -9.92 -1.04 17.57
N MET A 79 -11.03 -1.24 16.87
CA MET A 79 -12.01 -2.29 17.12
C MET A 79 -11.45 -3.71 16.96
N LEU A 80 -10.57 -3.93 15.98
CA LEU A 80 -10.12 -5.27 15.58
C LEU A 80 -8.66 -5.50 15.97
N SER A 81 -8.39 -6.59 16.67
CA SER A 81 -7.04 -6.98 17.14
C SER A 81 -6.01 -7.05 16.00
N ALA A 82 -6.42 -7.44 14.79
CA ALA A 82 -5.55 -7.52 13.63
C ALA A 82 -5.16 -6.16 13.05
N HIS A 83 -5.88 -5.08 13.40
CA HIS A 83 -5.71 -3.74 12.82
C HIS A 83 -5.23 -2.72 13.83
N GLN A 84 -5.59 -2.89 15.12
CA GLN A 84 -5.20 -1.99 16.19
C GLN A 84 -3.68 -1.74 16.28
N PRO A 85 -2.79 -2.73 16.05
CA PRO A 85 -1.34 -2.49 16.06
C PRO A 85 -0.89 -1.37 15.11
N PHE A 86 -1.63 -1.11 14.03
CA PHE A 86 -1.32 -0.05 13.07
C PHE A 86 -1.50 1.37 13.63
N GLU A 87 -2.05 1.56 14.83
CA GLU A 87 -2.10 2.85 15.52
C GLU A 87 -0.70 3.47 15.66
N THR A 88 0.28 2.64 16.04
CA THR A 88 1.62 3.10 16.41
C THR A 88 2.63 3.01 15.26
N TYR A 89 2.35 2.17 14.25
CA TYR A 89 3.28 1.89 13.15
C TYR A 89 3.67 3.14 12.34
N PRO A 90 2.77 4.08 12.02
CA PRO A 90 3.14 5.28 11.28
C PRO A 90 4.24 6.11 11.96
N ALA A 91 4.26 6.17 13.29
CA ALA A 91 5.31 6.88 14.03
C ALA A 91 6.66 6.17 13.90
N LEU A 92 6.68 4.84 14.05
CA LEU A 92 7.88 4.01 13.88
C LEU A 92 8.43 4.10 12.44
N ILE A 93 7.56 4.03 11.44
CA ILE A 93 7.93 4.15 10.02
C ILE A 93 8.52 5.52 9.72
N ARG A 94 7.95 6.60 10.28
CA ARG A 94 8.53 7.96 10.12
C ARG A 94 9.92 8.07 10.73
N ALA A 95 10.16 7.46 11.90
CA ALA A 95 11.49 7.45 12.50
C ALA A 95 12.48 6.69 11.61
N ALA A 96 12.13 5.47 11.18
CA ALA A 96 12.96 4.65 10.31
C ALA A 96 13.23 5.31 8.94
N ALA A 97 12.23 5.98 8.35
CA ALA A 97 12.41 6.72 7.11
C ALA A 97 13.43 7.84 7.27
N ARG A 98 13.38 8.61 8.38
CA ARG A 98 14.36 9.68 8.65
C ARG A 98 15.76 9.13 8.86
N GLU A 99 15.90 8.01 9.57
CA GLU A 99 17.19 7.32 9.74
C GLU A 99 17.78 6.87 8.39
N ALA A 100 16.92 6.46 7.45
CA ALA A 100 17.30 6.11 6.08
C ALA A 100 17.47 7.34 5.14
N GLY A 101 17.35 8.56 5.65
CA GLY A 101 17.50 9.79 4.87
C GLY A 101 16.28 10.19 4.03
N GLY A 102 15.11 9.61 4.32
CA GLY A 102 13.82 9.93 3.70
C GLY A 102 12.84 10.60 4.64
N VAL A 103 11.66 10.94 4.12
CA VAL A 103 10.50 11.38 4.90
C VAL A 103 9.37 10.37 4.66
N ALA A 104 8.45 10.22 5.61
CA ALA A 104 7.25 9.43 5.41
C ALA A 104 6.01 10.23 5.80
N GLN A 105 4.91 10.05 5.08
CA GLN A 105 3.61 10.63 5.39
C GLN A 105 2.50 9.59 5.23
N VAL A 106 1.44 9.69 6.03
CA VAL A 106 0.22 8.92 5.80
C VAL A 106 -0.46 9.51 4.56
N ALA A 107 -0.47 8.72 3.48
CA ALA A 107 -1.09 9.07 2.21
C ALA A 107 -2.62 8.93 2.27
N GLY A 108 -3.09 7.97 3.07
CA GLY A 108 -4.52 7.75 3.29
C GLY A 108 -4.77 6.57 4.23
N ALA A 109 -6.04 6.42 4.61
CA ALA A 109 -6.53 5.25 5.30
C ALA A 109 -7.57 4.54 4.42
N VAL A 110 -7.65 3.22 4.54
CA VAL A 110 -8.64 2.40 3.86
C VAL A 110 -9.62 1.80 4.87
N PRO A 111 -10.88 1.52 4.48
CA PRO A 111 -11.79 0.83 5.37
C PRO A 111 -11.26 -0.57 5.70
N ALA A 112 -11.55 -1.01 6.92
CA ALA A 112 -11.08 -2.28 7.43
C ALA A 112 -12.23 -3.00 8.15
N MET A 113 -12.49 -4.25 7.77
CA MET A 113 -13.51 -5.10 8.38
C MET A 113 -12.92 -6.47 8.71
N CYS A 114 -13.64 -7.24 9.55
CA CYS A 114 -13.24 -8.59 9.93
C CYS A 114 -14.35 -9.57 9.60
N ASP A 115 -14.07 -10.50 8.68
CA ASP A 115 -14.98 -11.59 8.33
C ASP A 115 -15.35 -12.41 9.57
N GLY A 116 -14.42 -12.62 10.51
CA GLY A 116 -14.70 -13.31 11.77
C GLY A 116 -15.74 -12.61 12.65
N VAL A 117 -15.86 -11.28 12.59
CA VAL A 117 -16.90 -10.53 13.30
C VAL A 117 -18.22 -10.53 12.53
N THR A 118 -18.17 -10.43 11.19
CA THR A 118 -19.38 -10.35 10.37
C THR A 118 -19.94 -11.72 9.98
N GLN A 119 -19.28 -12.83 10.30
CA GLN A 119 -19.68 -14.17 9.92
C GLN A 119 -21.10 -14.49 10.40
N GLY A 120 -22.00 -14.81 9.47
CA GLY A 120 -23.40 -15.09 9.76
C GLY A 120 -24.26 -13.85 10.04
N GLN A 121 -23.71 -12.65 9.89
CA GLN A 121 -24.43 -11.38 10.06
C GLN A 121 -24.66 -10.68 8.71
N PRO A 122 -25.66 -9.76 8.60
CA PRO A 122 -25.91 -9.00 7.37
C PRO A 122 -24.69 -8.26 6.83
N GLY A 123 -23.78 -7.81 7.71
CA GLY A 123 -22.54 -7.15 7.30
C GLY A 123 -21.61 -8.00 6.44
N MET A 124 -21.75 -9.33 6.43
CA MET A 124 -20.95 -10.21 5.56
C MET A 124 -21.20 -9.94 4.07
N GLU A 125 -22.37 -9.40 3.71
CA GLU A 125 -22.66 -9.00 2.32
C GLU A 125 -21.65 -7.98 1.79
N LEU A 126 -21.02 -7.18 2.66
CA LEU A 126 -20.02 -6.18 2.30
C LEU A 126 -18.59 -6.73 2.22
N SER A 127 -18.33 -7.97 2.69
CA SER A 127 -16.98 -8.53 2.79
C SER A 127 -16.22 -8.45 1.49
N LEU A 128 -16.71 -9.10 0.43
CA LEU A 128 -15.99 -9.12 -0.84
C LEU A 128 -15.95 -7.74 -1.51
N PHE A 129 -17.01 -6.95 -1.40
CA PHE A 129 -17.04 -5.58 -1.95
C PHE A 129 -16.01 -4.66 -1.30
N SER A 130 -15.66 -4.89 -0.02
CA SER A 130 -14.65 -4.11 0.67
C SER A 130 -13.30 -4.14 -0.06
N ARG A 131 -12.95 -5.23 -0.76
CA ARG A 131 -11.70 -5.33 -1.53
C ARG A 131 -11.57 -4.20 -2.56
N ASP A 132 -12.63 -3.97 -3.34
CA ASP A 132 -12.61 -2.99 -4.43
C ASP A 132 -12.67 -1.56 -3.88
N VAL A 133 -13.40 -1.36 -2.78
CA VAL A 133 -13.41 -0.09 -2.05
C VAL A 133 -12.02 0.23 -1.50
N ILE A 134 -11.32 -0.75 -0.92
CA ILE A 134 -9.95 -0.61 -0.41
C ILE A 134 -9.00 -0.26 -1.54
N ALA A 135 -9.09 -0.95 -2.68
CA ALA A 135 -8.27 -0.65 -3.85
C ALA A 135 -8.45 0.81 -4.31
N MET A 136 -9.70 1.27 -4.41
CA MET A 136 -10.02 2.64 -4.79
C MET A 136 -9.54 3.66 -3.74
N ALA A 137 -9.80 3.42 -2.46
CA ALA A 137 -9.40 4.33 -1.37
C ALA A 137 -7.87 4.47 -1.28
N ALA A 138 -7.13 3.37 -1.39
CA ALA A 138 -5.68 3.39 -1.44
C ALA A 138 -5.16 4.16 -2.67
N GLY A 139 -5.78 3.95 -3.83
CA GLY A 139 -5.43 4.70 -5.04
C GLY A 139 -5.71 6.20 -4.94
N ILE A 140 -6.81 6.60 -4.29
CA ILE A 140 -7.10 8.01 -4.00
C ILE A 140 -6.00 8.60 -3.10
N GLY A 141 -5.57 7.89 -2.05
CA GLY A 141 -4.50 8.35 -1.17
C GLY A 141 -3.17 8.59 -1.90
N LEU A 142 -2.83 7.73 -2.87
CA LEU A 142 -1.60 7.84 -3.66
C LEU A 142 -1.70 8.80 -4.85
N SER A 143 -2.90 9.24 -5.22
CA SER A 143 -3.13 10.07 -6.41
C SER A 143 -2.50 11.47 -6.35
N HIS A 144 -2.02 11.91 -5.18
CA HIS A 144 -1.40 13.21 -4.97
C HIS A 144 -0.05 13.39 -5.71
N ASN A 145 0.52 12.32 -6.26
CA ASN A 145 1.83 12.32 -6.94
C ASN A 145 2.97 12.92 -6.07
N MET A 146 2.90 12.65 -4.76
CA MET A 146 3.83 13.17 -3.74
C MET A 146 4.84 12.12 -3.26
N PHE A 147 4.66 10.85 -3.63
CA PHE A 147 5.31 9.70 -2.99
C PHE A 147 6.20 8.92 -3.95
N ASP A 148 7.45 8.74 -3.56
CA ASP A 148 8.46 8.01 -4.34
C ASP A 148 8.40 6.49 -4.11
N ALA A 149 7.77 6.07 -3.02
CA ALA A 149 7.50 4.69 -2.66
C ALA A 149 6.27 4.62 -1.74
N ALA A 150 5.70 3.43 -1.55
CA ALA A 150 4.57 3.24 -0.66
C ALA A 150 4.72 2.00 0.24
N VAL A 151 4.28 2.12 1.49
CA VAL A 151 4.03 1.01 2.40
C VAL A 151 2.54 0.83 2.63
N PHE A 152 2.10 -0.43 2.66
CA PHE A 152 0.70 -0.82 2.81
C PHE A 152 0.55 -1.62 4.10
N LEU A 153 -0.14 -1.04 5.09
CA LEU A 153 -0.39 -1.66 6.39
C LEU A 153 -1.74 -2.37 6.37
N GLY A 154 -1.72 -3.70 6.26
CA GLY A 154 -2.93 -4.52 6.16
C GLY A 154 -2.65 -6.01 6.28
N VAL A 155 -3.64 -6.79 6.74
CA VAL A 155 -3.48 -8.22 7.01
C VAL A 155 -4.72 -9.08 6.73
N CYS A 156 -5.94 -8.56 6.95
CA CYS A 156 -7.16 -9.36 6.77
C CYS A 156 -7.46 -9.71 5.31
N ASP A 157 -8.28 -10.75 5.13
CA ASP A 157 -8.52 -11.48 3.88
C ASP A 157 -8.78 -10.56 2.68
N LYS A 158 -9.66 -9.57 2.81
CA LYS A 158 -10.01 -8.66 1.71
C LYS A 158 -9.16 -7.39 1.65
N ILE A 159 -8.45 -7.08 2.73
CA ILE A 159 -7.60 -5.89 2.84
C ILE A 159 -6.35 -6.06 1.99
N VAL A 160 -5.62 -7.17 2.17
CA VAL A 160 -4.39 -7.44 1.42
C VAL A 160 -4.59 -7.40 -0.10
N PRO A 161 -5.54 -8.14 -0.70
CA PRO A 161 -5.75 -8.08 -2.14
C PRO A 161 -6.25 -6.71 -2.61
N GLY A 162 -7.03 -5.97 -1.82
CA GLY A 162 -7.41 -4.59 -2.15
C GLY A 162 -6.20 -3.67 -2.25
N LEU A 163 -5.28 -3.75 -1.27
CA LEU A 163 -4.04 -2.99 -1.27
C LEU A 163 -3.10 -3.43 -2.41
N VAL A 164 -3.05 -4.72 -2.75
CA VAL A 164 -2.29 -5.23 -3.90
C VAL A 164 -2.81 -4.67 -5.23
N ILE A 165 -4.14 -4.59 -5.42
CA ILE A 165 -4.72 -3.98 -6.63
C ILE A 165 -4.31 -2.50 -6.75
N ALA A 166 -4.33 -1.76 -5.64
CA ALA A 166 -3.86 -0.38 -5.61
C ALA A 166 -2.36 -0.29 -5.92
N ALA A 167 -1.52 -1.07 -5.24
CA ALA A 167 -0.07 -1.09 -5.47
C ALA A 167 0.28 -1.40 -6.94
N LEU A 168 -0.39 -2.37 -7.55
CA LEU A 168 -0.19 -2.70 -8.97
C LEU A 168 -0.62 -1.55 -9.89
N THR A 169 -1.65 -0.78 -9.52
CA THR A 169 -2.06 0.42 -10.27
C THR A 169 -0.94 1.47 -10.28
N PHE A 170 -0.22 1.61 -9.17
CA PHE A 170 0.97 2.44 -9.03
C PHE A 170 2.27 1.64 -9.17
N GLY A 171 2.30 0.58 -9.97
CA GLY A 171 3.43 -0.37 -10.01
C GLY A 171 4.78 0.21 -10.50
N HIS A 172 4.81 1.50 -10.86
CA HIS A 172 6.03 2.25 -11.20
C HIS A 172 6.77 2.78 -9.96
N ILE A 173 6.12 2.80 -8.79
CA ILE A 173 6.78 3.11 -7.50
C ILE A 173 7.01 1.83 -6.70
N PRO A 174 8.12 1.73 -5.94
CA PRO A 174 8.34 0.61 -5.02
C PRO A 174 7.22 0.49 -3.98
N ALA A 175 6.76 -0.74 -3.75
CA ALA A 175 5.69 -1.06 -2.81
C ALA A 175 6.13 -2.12 -1.80
N VAL A 176 5.86 -1.90 -0.52
CA VAL A 176 6.14 -2.85 0.57
C VAL A 176 4.87 -3.11 1.38
N PHE A 177 4.58 -4.37 1.69
CA PHE A 177 3.43 -4.77 2.50
C PHE A 177 3.89 -5.12 3.91
N ILE A 178 3.26 -4.52 4.91
CA ILE A 178 3.63 -4.70 6.32
C ILE A 178 2.39 -5.24 7.06
N PRO A 179 2.33 -6.56 7.33
CA PRO A 179 1.27 -7.12 8.15
C PRO A 179 1.47 -6.76 9.63
N ALA A 180 0.39 -6.72 10.41
CA ALA A 180 0.46 -6.56 11.87
C ALA A 180 1.07 -7.79 12.59
N GLY A 181 1.16 -8.92 11.87
CA GLY A 181 1.57 -10.22 12.40
C GLY A 181 0.36 -11.09 12.80
N PRO A 182 0.59 -12.40 13.01
CA PRO A 182 -0.45 -13.31 13.48
C PRO A 182 -0.81 -13.02 14.94
N MET A 183 -2.06 -13.29 15.31
CA MET A 183 -2.47 -13.29 16.72
C MET A 183 -1.74 -14.41 17.48
N THR A 184 -1.38 -14.14 18.73
CA THR A 184 -0.88 -15.17 19.65
C THR A 184 -1.97 -16.21 19.92
N SER A 185 -1.57 -17.45 20.25
CA SER A 185 -2.52 -18.48 20.67
C SER A 185 -3.31 -18.03 21.90
N GLY A 186 -4.62 -18.27 21.90
CA GLY A 186 -5.47 -18.11 23.08
C GLY A 186 -5.46 -19.33 24.02
N LEU A 187 -4.76 -20.41 23.66
CA LEU A 187 -4.59 -21.58 24.51
C LEU A 187 -3.39 -21.37 25.44
N PRO A 188 -3.54 -21.61 26.76
CA PRO A 188 -2.40 -21.76 27.63
C PRO A 188 -1.65 -23.03 27.21
N ASN A 189 -0.37 -22.86 26.90
CA ASN A 189 0.57 -23.93 26.57
C ASN A 189 0.77 -24.91 27.73
#